data_AF-A0AB73HZX3-F1
#
_entry.id   AF-A0AB73HZX3-F1
#
_cell.length_a   1.000
_cell.length_b   1.000
_cell.length_c   1.000
_cell.angle_alpha   90.00
_cell.angle_beta   90.00
_cell.angle_gamma   90.00
#
_symmetry.space_group_name_H-M   'P 1'
#
loop_
_entity.id
_entity.type
_entity.pdbx_description
1 polymer ?
#
loop_
_entity_poly.entity_id
_entity_poly.type
_entity_poly.pdbx_seq_one_letter_code
_entity_poly.pdbx_strand_id
1 'polypeptide(L)'
;MGELHRALSSARLEAINRSMSMSVVAVDGDWGGELEIRTGDGSDPDDVVRKLPGMAPGAAVTATGDVETIQFNSLGGLESPAAAVLFDYSRGDSAKAVSVCPTGRIIAGDEC
;
A
#
# COMPACT_ATOMS: atom_id res chain seq x y z
N MET A 1 3.34 4.32 10.41
CA MET A 1 4.07 4.85 9.24
C MET A 1 5.13 3.90 8.69
N GLY A 2 6.08 3.40 9.51
CA GLY A 2 7.12 2.48 9.02
C GLY A 2 6.57 1.16 8.45
N GLU A 3 5.46 0.66 9.00
CA GLU A 3 4.80 -0.58 8.57
C GLU A 3 4.16 -0.44 7.18
N LEU A 4 3.36 0.61 6.94
CA LEU A 4 2.79 0.92 5.63
C LEU A 4 3.86 1.08 4.56
N HIS A 5 4.87 1.90 4.85
CA HIS A 5 5.97 2.14 3.91
C HIS A 5 6.70 0.84 3.57
N ARG A 6 6.92 -0.03 4.57
CA ARG A 6 7.52 -1.34 4.38
C ARG A 6 6.63 -2.27 3.56
N ALA A 7 5.32 -2.27 3.78
CA ALA A 7 4.35 -3.06 3.03
C ALA A 7 4.39 -2.70 1.53
N LEU A 8 4.20 -1.42 1.23
CA LEU A 8 4.20 -0.88 -0.13
C LEU A 8 5.55 -1.12 -0.83
N SER A 9 6.66 -0.87 -0.12
CA SER A 9 8.01 -1.11 -0.68
C SER A 9 8.25 -2.59 -0.97
N SER A 10 7.75 -3.47 -0.11
CA SER A 10 7.89 -4.92 -0.29
C SER A 10 7.11 -5.39 -1.51
N ALA A 11 5.85 -4.98 -1.66
CA ALA A 11 5.03 -5.35 -2.83
C ALA A 11 5.62 -4.81 -4.13
N ARG A 12 6.11 -3.57 -4.14
CA ARG A 12 6.82 -2.99 -5.29
C ARG A 12 8.05 -3.80 -5.68
N LEU A 13 8.88 -4.19 -4.71
CA LEU A 13 10.06 -5.03 -4.98
C LEU A 13 9.67 -6.43 -5.46
N GLU A 14 8.61 -7.01 -4.90
CA GLU A 14 8.10 -8.31 -5.33
C GLU A 14 7.62 -8.26 -6.78
N ALA A 15 6.93 -7.19 -7.18
CA ALA A 15 6.44 -6.98 -8.54
C ALA A 15 7.60 -6.95 -9.55
N ILE A 16 8.66 -6.20 -9.23
CA ILE A 16 9.87 -6.12 -10.04
C ILE A 16 10.58 -7.48 -10.10
N ASN A 17 10.85 -8.09 -8.95
CA ASN A 17 11.61 -9.33 -8.86
C ASN A 17 10.94 -10.49 -9.58
N ARG A 18 9.60 -10.53 -9.59
CA ARG A 18 8.82 -11.56 -10.28
C ARG A 18 8.39 -11.16 -11.68
N SER A 19 8.65 -9.93 -12.10
CA SER A 19 8.22 -9.38 -13.39
C SER A 19 6.71 -9.53 -13.64
N MET A 20 5.91 -9.34 -12.59
CA MET A 20 4.44 -9.45 -12.64
C MET A 20 3.80 -8.45 -11.69
N SER A 21 2.49 -8.19 -11.86
CA SER A 21 1.78 -7.27 -10.98
C SER A 21 1.61 -7.82 -9.57
N MET A 22 1.76 -6.95 -8.58
CA MET A 22 1.53 -7.24 -7.16
C MET A 22 0.67 -6.16 -6.56
N SER A 23 -0.30 -6.57 -5.76
CA SER A 23 -1.22 -5.67 -5.06
C SER A 23 -0.99 -5.71 -3.56
N VAL A 24 -1.03 -4.55 -2.91
CA VAL A 24 -1.25 -4.42 -1.48
C VAL A 24 -2.73 -4.18 -1.26
N VAL A 25 -3.38 -5.05 -0.49
CA VAL A 25 -4.80 -4.97 -0.18
C VAL A 25 -4.98 -4.68 1.31
N ALA A 26 -5.78 -3.68 1.62
CA ALA A 26 -6.28 -3.44 2.97
C ALA A 26 -7.43 -4.42 3.26
N VAL A 27 -7.19 -5.35 4.19
CA VAL A 27 -8.23 -6.31 4.60
C VAL A 27 -9.35 -5.55 5.29
N ASP A 28 -10.60 -5.89 4.96
CA ASP A 28 -11.81 -5.18 5.42
C ASP A 28 -11.81 -3.66 5.12
N GLY A 29 -10.99 -3.22 4.16
CA GLY A 29 -10.84 -1.80 3.79
C GLY A 29 -10.03 -0.98 4.79
N ASP A 30 -9.43 -1.59 5.81
CA ASP A 30 -8.66 -0.90 6.86
C ASP A 30 -7.16 -0.94 6.59
N TRP A 31 -6.59 0.18 6.14
CA TRP A 31 -5.15 0.32 5.95
C TRP A 31 -4.34 0.32 7.24
N GLY A 32 -4.98 0.57 8.39
CA GLY A 32 -4.38 0.40 9.72
C GLY A 32 -4.43 -1.06 10.21
N GLY A 33 -5.29 -1.88 9.60
CA GLY A 33 -5.53 -3.27 9.90
C GLY A 33 -4.57 -4.23 9.16
N GLU A 34 -4.96 -5.50 9.08
CA GLU A 34 -4.18 -6.50 8.34
C GLU A 34 -4.03 -6.09 6.88
N LEU A 35 -2.80 -6.18 6.36
CA LEU A 35 -2.51 -5.93 4.95
C LEU A 35 -2.06 -7.23 4.29
N GLU A 36 -2.48 -7.44 3.06
CA GLU A 36 -2.05 -8.58 2.26
C GLU A 36 -1.33 -8.11 1.00
N ILE A 37 -0.23 -8.81 0.67
CA ILE A 37 0.39 -8.72 -0.63
C ILE A 37 -0.14 -9.89 -1.45
N ARG A 38 -0.82 -9.60 -2.54
CA ARG A 38 -1.44 -10.57 -3.45
C ARG A 38 -0.86 -10.43 -4.86
N THR A 39 -0.88 -11.51 -5.63
CA THR A 39 -0.55 -11.45 -7.05
C THR A 39 -1.65 -10.76 -7.86
N GLY A 40 -1.28 -10.25 -9.05
CA GLY A 40 -2.25 -9.71 -10.00
C GLY A 40 -2.86 -8.39 -9.53
N ASP A 41 -4.18 -8.27 -9.63
CA ASP A 41 -4.93 -7.10 -9.17
C ASP A 41 -5.32 -7.17 -7.69
N GLY A 42 -5.07 -8.29 -7.02
CA GLY A 42 -5.37 -8.49 -5.61
C GLY A 42 -6.83 -8.80 -5.30
N SER A 43 -7.67 -9.05 -6.31
CA SER A 43 -9.08 -9.41 -6.12
C SER A 43 -9.27 -10.83 -5.58
N ASP A 44 -8.35 -11.75 -5.90
CA ASP A 44 -8.41 -13.15 -5.46
C ASP A 44 -7.80 -13.31 -4.06
N PRO A 45 -8.58 -13.69 -3.02
CA PRO A 45 -8.08 -13.88 -1.67
C PRO A 45 -7.20 -15.14 -1.50
N ASP A 46 -7.15 -16.05 -2.47
CA ASP A 46 -6.27 -17.23 -2.43
C ASP A 46 -4.86 -16.91 -2.95
N ASP A 47 -4.68 -15.78 -3.64
CA ASP A 47 -3.43 -15.33 -4.27
C ASP A 47 -2.47 -14.60 -3.30
N VAL A 48 -2.57 -14.89 -2.00
CA VAL A 48 -1.79 -14.23 -0.96
C VAL A 48 -0.34 -14.70 -0.98
N VAL A 49 0.56 -13.79 -1.34
CA VAL A 49 2.01 -13.98 -1.25
C VAL A 49 2.51 -13.76 0.17
N ARG A 50 1.92 -12.79 0.87
CA ARG A 50 2.34 -12.42 2.22
C ARG A 50 1.25 -11.69 2.98
N LYS A 51 1.03 -12.08 4.24
CA LYS A 51 0.26 -11.32 5.21
C LYS A 51 1.16 -10.43 6.05
N LEU A 52 0.71 -9.22 6.33
CA LEU A 52 1.38 -8.23 7.16
C LEU A 52 0.42 -7.86 8.29
N PRO A 53 0.87 -7.95 9.55
CA PRO A 53 0.01 -7.61 10.68
C PRO A 53 -0.39 -6.14 10.61
N GLY A 54 -1.54 -5.84 11.21
CA GLY A 54 -1.98 -4.47 11.39
C GLY A 54 -1.02 -3.62 12.20
N MET A 55 -1.14 -2.32 12.01
CA MET A 55 -0.23 -1.35 12.61
C MET A 55 -0.36 -1.33 14.14
N ALA A 56 0.63 -0.70 14.78
CA ALA A 56 0.61 -0.49 16.22
C ALA A 56 -0.75 0.09 16.71
N PRO A 57 -1.27 -0.38 17.85
CA PRO A 57 -2.59 0.02 18.35
C PRO A 57 -2.70 1.54 18.52
N GLY A 58 -3.87 2.06 18.16
CA GLY A 58 -4.16 3.50 18.15
C GLY A 58 -3.59 4.25 16.94
N ALA A 59 -3.03 3.54 15.95
CA ALA A 59 -2.75 4.08 14.64
C ALA A 59 -3.97 3.91 13.72
N ALA A 60 -4.31 4.95 12.98
CA ALA A 60 -5.30 4.90 11.90
C ALA A 60 -4.65 5.35 10.61
N VAL A 61 -4.99 4.69 9.51
CA VAL A 61 -4.51 5.02 8.17
C VAL A 61 -5.68 5.10 7.22
N THR A 62 -5.78 6.21 6.51
CA THR A 62 -6.81 6.42 5.50
C THR A 62 -6.16 6.76 4.18
N ALA A 63 -6.57 6.07 3.12
CA ALA A 63 -6.17 6.40 1.75
C ALA A 63 -7.15 7.42 1.16
N THR A 64 -6.64 8.38 0.40
CA THR A 64 -7.49 9.29 -0.37
C THR A 64 -8.23 8.54 -1.47
N GLY A 65 -9.53 8.81 -1.62
CA GLY A 65 -10.36 8.26 -2.68
C GLY A 65 -10.86 6.84 -2.45
N ASP A 66 -10.97 6.42 -1.18
CA ASP A 66 -11.50 5.11 -0.76
C ASP A 66 -10.80 3.93 -1.45
N VAL A 67 -9.50 4.10 -1.69
CA VAL A 67 -8.67 3.09 -2.34
C VAL A 67 -8.35 2.00 -1.33
N GLU A 68 -8.81 0.78 -1.59
CA GLU A 68 -8.54 -0.40 -0.73
C GLU A 68 -7.38 -1.25 -1.25
N THR A 69 -6.94 -1.01 -2.48
CA THR A 69 -5.90 -1.79 -3.15
C THR A 69 -4.92 -0.88 -3.89
N ILE A 70 -3.63 -1.16 -3.73
CA ILE A 70 -2.53 -0.54 -4.48
C ILE A 70 -1.79 -1.60 -5.28
N GLN A 71 -1.94 -1.55 -6.60
CA GLN A 71 -1.29 -2.44 -7.55
C GLN A 71 -0.04 -1.79 -8.14
N PHE A 72 1.08 -2.51 -8.06
CA PHE A 72 2.32 -2.20 -8.73
C PHE A 72 2.50 -3.09 -9.96
N ASN A 73 2.94 -2.51 -11.08
CA ASN A 73 3.33 -3.27 -12.26
C ASN A 73 4.75 -3.86 -12.14
N SER A 74 5.14 -4.66 -13.13
CA SER A 74 6.45 -5.31 -13.22
C SER A 74 7.65 -4.35 -13.32
N LEU A 75 7.42 -3.05 -13.59
CA LEU A 75 8.45 -2.00 -13.60
C LEU A 75 8.54 -1.25 -12.25
N GLY A 76 7.66 -1.60 -11.30
CA GLY A 76 7.58 -0.98 -9.99
C GLY A 76 6.89 0.40 -9.99
N GLY A 77 6.15 0.73 -11.04
CA GLY A 77 5.21 1.86 -11.07
C GLY A 77 3.82 1.44 -10.60
N LEU A 78 2.95 2.40 -10.32
CA LEU A 78 1.56 2.11 -10.04
C LEU A 78 0.83 1.69 -11.32
N GLU A 79 0.08 0.60 -11.22
CA GLU A 79 -0.80 0.10 -12.27
C GLU A 79 -2.24 0.50 -11.98
N SER A 80 -2.69 0.29 -10.73
CA SER A 80 -4.02 0.67 -10.26
C SER A 80 -4.00 1.02 -8.77
N PRO A 81 -4.51 2.21 -8.38
CA PRO A 81 -4.84 3.33 -9.25
C PRO A 81 -3.58 3.88 -9.93
N ALA A 82 -3.70 4.32 -11.19
CA ALA A 82 -2.58 4.91 -11.94
C ALA A 82 -2.19 6.33 -11.46
N ALA A 83 -3.00 6.94 -10.59
CA ALA A 83 -2.77 8.24 -10.00
C ALA A 83 -2.00 8.13 -8.67
N ALA A 84 -1.48 9.26 -8.19
CA ALA A 84 -0.89 9.31 -6.86
C ALA A 84 -1.94 8.98 -5.79
N VAL A 85 -1.56 8.21 -4.78
CA VAL A 85 -2.41 7.92 -3.61
C VAL A 85 -1.75 8.53 -2.39
N LEU A 86 -2.49 9.37 -1.68
CA LEU A 86 -2.08 9.93 -0.40
C LEU A 86 -2.67 9.08 0.73
N PHE A 87 -1.83 8.80 1.72
CA PHE A 87 -2.20 8.10 2.94
C PHE A 87 -1.99 9.03 4.13
N ASP A 88 -3.08 9.32 4.83
CA ASP A 88 -3.05 10.03 6.09
C ASP A 88 -2.87 9.02 7.23
N TYR A 89 -1.72 9.11 7.90
CA TYR A 89 -1.41 8.35 9.09
C TYR A 89 -1.64 9.21 10.33
N SER A 90 -2.45 8.73 11.27
CA SER A 90 -2.63 9.36 12.58
C SER A 90 -2.35 8.38 13.71
N ARG A 91 -1.73 8.86 14.79
CA ARG A 91 -1.56 8.11 16.05
C ARG A 91 -1.51 9.09 17.22
N GLY A 92 -2.58 9.11 18.02
CA GLY A 92 -2.76 10.17 19.02
C GLY A 92 -2.73 11.55 18.33
N ASP A 93 -1.94 12.49 18.87
CA ASP A 93 -1.77 13.83 18.30
C ASP A 93 -0.80 13.90 17.11
N SER A 94 -0.15 12.79 16.74
CA SER A 94 0.78 12.76 15.61
C SER A 94 0.05 12.44 14.31
N ALA A 95 0.07 13.37 13.35
CA ALA A 95 -0.39 13.15 11.99
C ALA A 95 0.77 13.24 10.99
N LYS A 96 0.79 12.36 9.99
CA LYS A 96 1.79 12.34 8.91
C LYS A 96 1.17 11.86 7.61
N ALA A 97 1.56 12.46 6.50
CA ALA A 97 1.22 12.03 5.17
C ALA A 97 2.26 11.04 4.59
N VAL A 98 1.80 10.04 3.84
CA VAL A 98 2.63 9.21 2.94
C VAL A 98 2.01 9.26 1.56
N SER A 99 2.76 9.69 0.54
CA SER A 99 2.31 9.61 -0.84
C SER A 99 2.97 8.45 -1.58
N VAL A 100 2.17 7.76 -2.38
CA VAL A 100 2.64 6.79 -3.39
C VAL A 100 2.45 7.42 -4.76
N CYS A 101 3.54 7.76 -5.42
CA CYS A 101 3.51 8.42 -6.72
C CYS A 101 3.22 7.44 -7.85
N PRO A 102 2.75 7.89 -9.03
CA PRO A 102 2.54 7.04 -10.20
C PRO A 102 3.77 6.23 -10.61
N THR A 103 4.97 6.75 -10.33
CA THR A 103 6.27 6.07 -10.53
C THR A 103 6.54 4.93 -9.53
N GLY A 104 5.62 4.69 -8.60
CA GLY A 104 5.75 3.77 -7.46
C GLY A 104 6.70 4.26 -6.37
N ARG A 105 7.15 5.51 -6.43
CA ARG A 105 7.96 6.11 -5.36
C ARG A 105 7.07 6.35 -4.14
N ILE A 106 7.51 5.86 -2.98
CA ILE A 106 6.81 6.04 -1.70
C ILE A 106 7.58 7.11 -0.91
N ILE A 107 6.93 8.21 -0.58
CA ILE A 107 7.54 9.37 0.09
C ILE A 107 6.75 9.75 1.33
N ALA A 108 7.41 10.38 2.29
CA ALA A 108 6.73 11.04 3.40
C ALA A 108 6.33 12.46 2.95
N GLY A 109 5.09 12.86 3.20
CA GLY A 109 4.51 14.10 2.69
C GLY A 109 3.71 13.91 1.41
N ASP A 110 3.25 15.02 0.85
CA ASP A 110 2.16 15.07 -0.15
C ASP A 110 2.67 15.26 -1.60
N GLU A 111 3.99 15.38 -1.82
CA GLU A 111 4.58 15.87 -3.07
C GLU A 111 5.04 14.77 -4.05
N CYS A 112 4.12 14.33 -4.90
CA CYS A 112 4.41 13.63 -6.15
C CYS A 112 4.35 14.61 -7.33
#